data_AF-A0A2C8F420-F1
#
_entry.id   AF-A0A2C8F420-F1
#
_cell.length_a   1.000
_cell.length_b   1.000
_cell.length_c   1.000
_cell.angle_alpha   90.00
_cell.angle_beta   90.00
_cell.angle_gamma   90.00
#
_symmetry.space_group_name_H-M   'P 1'
#
loop_
_entity.id
_entity.type
_entity.pdbx_description
1 polymer ?
#
loop_
_entity_poly.entity_id
_entity_poly.type
_entity_poly.pdbx_seq_one_letter_code
_entity_poly.pdbx_strand_id
1 'polypeptide(L)'
;MTHDTYKYRFDESVPAQELEDTFMLAMLAVESLHGRSRVRMESRFNLDKARRTCVIDASTDVGSDLARIFTGFATKEYGERSVLIERTQPSGCACASKHRAAPTEAGVAV
;
A
#
# COMPACT_ATOMS: atom_id res chain seq x y z
N MET A 1 -9.08 7.94 -13.06
CA MET A 1 -7.93 8.48 -12.29
C MET A 1 -7.11 7.29 -11.82
N THR A 2 -5.79 7.34 -11.91
CA THR A 2 -4.91 6.25 -11.44
C THR A 2 -5.06 6.11 -9.92
N HIS A 3 -5.49 4.93 -9.45
CA HIS A 3 -5.76 4.66 -8.05
C HIS A 3 -4.54 4.09 -7.34
N ASP A 4 -3.94 4.84 -6.42
CA ASP A 4 -2.78 4.36 -5.70
C ASP A 4 -3.13 3.20 -4.75
N THR A 5 -2.26 2.20 -4.69
CA THR A 5 -2.27 1.17 -3.66
C THR A 5 -0.98 1.28 -2.86
N TYR A 6 -1.10 1.32 -1.54
CA TYR A 6 0.04 1.33 -0.63
C TYR A 6 0.21 -0.05 0.01
N LYS A 7 1.41 -0.60 -0.11
CA LYS A 7 1.79 -1.86 0.53
C LYS A 7 2.83 -1.58 1.61
N TYR A 8 2.50 -1.96 2.82
CA TYR A 8 3.32 -1.86 4.01
C TYR A 8 3.92 -3.23 4.31
N ARG A 9 5.22 -3.26 4.59
CA ARG A 9 5.90 -4.43 5.16
C ARG A 9 6.62 -3.98 6.43
N PHE A 10 6.40 -4.72 7.50
CA PHE A 10 6.97 -4.43 8.80
C PHE A 10 8.08 -5.43 9.09
N ASP A 11 9.12 -4.96 9.76
CA ASP A 11 10.22 -5.81 10.23
C ASP A 11 9.74 -6.81 11.30
N GLU A 12 10.50 -7.90 11.49
CA GLU A 12 10.19 -8.92 12.50
C GLU A 12 10.21 -8.39 13.94
N SER A 13 10.97 -7.32 14.19
CA SER A 13 11.01 -6.60 15.46
C SER A 13 9.69 -5.97 15.87
N VAL A 14 8.76 -5.75 14.93
CA VAL A 14 7.41 -5.27 15.22
C VAL A 14 6.51 -6.46 15.55
N PRO A 15 5.97 -6.55 16.78
CA PRO A 15 5.02 -7.60 17.15
C PRO A 15 3.76 -7.51 16.29
N ALA A 16 3.27 -8.65 15.82
CA ALA A 16 2.09 -8.69 14.95
C ALA A 16 0.82 -8.14 15.63
N GLN A 17 0.74 -8.20 16.97
CA GLN A 17 -0.36 -7.61 17.73
C GLN A 17 -0.30 -6.09 17.74
N GLU A 18 0.88 -5.50 17.99
CA GLU A 18 1.05 -4.05 17.96
C GLU A 18 0.68 -3.48 16.59
N LEU A 19 1.08 -4.16 15.51
CA LEU A 19 0.70 -3.81 14.13
C LEU A 19 -0.81 -3.72 13.94
N GLU A 20 -1.54 -4.73 14.43
CA GLU A 20 -3.01 -4.71 14.39
C GLU A 20 -3.58 -3.58 15.23
N ASP A 21 -3.09 -3.38 16.45
CA ASP A 21 -3.61 -2.38 17.36
C ASP A 21 -3.45 -0.96 16.77
N THR A 22 -2.30 -0.67 16.17
CA THR A 22 -2.03 0.59 15.46
C THR A 22 -2.91 0.74 14.22
N PHE A 23 -3.16 -0.35 13.48
CA PHE A 23 -4.09 -0.33 12.35
C PHE A 23 -5.53 -0.04 12.80
N MET A 24 -5.98 -0.67 13.88
CA MET A 24 -7.30 -0.45 14.46
C MET A 24 -7.46 0.98 15.00
N LEU A 25 -6.39 1.56 15.55
CA LEU A 25 -6.35 2.97 15.95
C LEU A 25 -6.51 3.91 14.74
N ALA A 26 -5.82 3.62 13.63
CA ALA A 26 -5.99 4.37 12.38
C ALA A 26 -7.42 4.28 11.84
N MET A 27 -8.04 3.09 11.89
CA MET A 27 -9.44 2.90 11.51
C MET A 27 -10.38 3.75 12.37
N LEU A 28 -10.19 3.80 13.69
CA LEU A 28 -10.99 4.63 14.60
C LEU A 28 -10.89 6.13 14.25
N ALA A 29 -9.68 6.59 13.93
CA ALA A 29 -9.46 7.98 13.52
C ALA A 29 -10.20 8.30 12.21
N VAL A 30 -10.12 7.42 11.21
CA VAL A 30 -10.83 7.60 9.92
C VAL A 30 -12.35 7.50 10.09
N GLU A 31 -12.85 6.59 10.94
CA GLU A 31 -14.27 6.52 11.31
C GLU A 31 -14.77 7.82 11.93
N SER A 32 -13.92 8.53 12.67
CA SER A 32 -14.23 9.83 13.27
C SER A 32 -14.29 10.98 12.25
N LEU A 33 -13.60 10.85 11.11
CA LEU A 33 -13.60 11.83 10.02
C LEU A 33 -14.78 11.61 9.04
N HIS A 34 -15.03 10.36 8.68
CA HIS A 34 -15.94 10.02 7.58
C HIS A 34 -17.24 9.34 8.01
N GLY A 35 -17.33 8.94 9.28
CA GLY A 35 -18.43 8.14 9.81
C GLY A 35 -18.28 6.64 9.50
N ARG A 36 -18.67 5.82 10.47
CA ARG A 36 -18.45 4.36 10.46
C ARG A 36 -19.03 3.65 9.24
N SER A 37 -20.25 4.00 8.81
CA SER A 37 -20.91 3.35 7.67
C SER A 37 -20.15 3.59 6.37
N ARG A 38 -19.68 4.82 6.14
CA ARG A 38 -18.93 5.18 4.94
C ARG A 38 -17.58 4.49 4.91
N VAL A 39 -16.87 4.48 6.04
CA VAL A 39 -15.59 3.76 6.16
C VAL A 39 -15.74 2.28 5.80
N ARG A 40 -16.78 1.61 6.30
CA ARG A 40 -17.04 0.19 6.00
C ARG A 40 -17.30 -0.09 4.52
N MET A 41 -17.85 0.87 3.77
CA MET A 41 -18.17 0.71 2.34
C MET A 41 -17.00 1.08 1.44
N GLU A 42 -16.21 2.08 1.83
CA GLU A 42 -15.19 2.69 0.98
C GLU A 42 -13.75 2.34 1.37
N SER A 43 -13.49 1.82 2.57
CA SER A 43 -12.17 1.33 2.95
C SER A 43 -11.95 -0.08 2.39
N ARG A 44 -10.90 -0.23 1.60
CA ARG A 44 -10.46 -1.51 1.06
C ARG A 44 -9.03 -1.73 1.51
N PHE A 45 -8.83 -2.75 2.32
CA PHE A 45 -7.51 -3.09 2.84
C PHE A 45 -7.38 -4.59 3.06
N ASN A 46 -6.15 -5.05 3.20
CA ASN A 46 -5.83 -6.41 3.64
C ASN A 46 -4.72 -6.32 4.69
N LEU A 47 -5.02 -6.80 5.89
CA LEU A 47 -4.07 -6.90 6.99
C LEU A 47 -3.69 -8.37 7.22
N ASP A 48 -2.44 -8.72 6.92
CA ASP A 48 -1.90 -10.05 7.14
C ASP A 48 -0.88 -10.00 8.28
N LYS A 49 -1.32 -10.43 9.47
CA LYS A 49 -0.51 -10.46 10.68
C LYS A 49 0.63 -11.46 10.60
N ALA A 50 0.39 -12.62 9.99
CA ALA A 50 1.37 -13.69 9.89
C ALA A 50 2.55 -13.24 9.02
N ARG A 51 2.25 -12.55 7.92
CA ARG A 51 3.26 -12.00 7.01
C ARG A 51 3.73 -10.60 7.37
N ARG A 52 3.16 -9.96 8.40
CA ARG A 52 3.43 -8.57 8.80
C ARG A 52 3.32 -7.62 7.62
N THR A 53 2.23 -7.75 6.87
CA THR A 53 1.96 -6.87 5.72
C THR A 53 0.58 -6.25 5.82
N CYS A 54 0.47 -5.00 5.38
CA CYS A 54 -0.80 -4.34 5.17
C CYS A 54 -0.86 -3.83 3.73
N VAL A 55 -2.01 -3.93 3.08
CA VAL A 55 -2.26 -3.30 1.78
C VAL A 55 -3.47 -2.40 1.95
N ILE A 56 -3.35 -1.14 1.54
CA ILE A 56 -4.44 -0.16 1.56
C ILE A 56 -4.65 0.36 0.13
N ASP A 57 -5.88 0.21 -0.36
CA ASP A 57 -6.32 0.81 -1.61
C ASP A 57 -6.75 2.25 -1.32
N ALA A 58 -6.07 3.21 -1.96
CA ALA A 58 -6.30 4.64 -1.84
C ALA A 58 -7.08 5.21 -3.04
N SER A 59 -7.96 4.41 -3.64
CA SER A 59 -8.87 4.83 -4.73
C SER A 59 -9.99 5.76 -4.28
N THR A 60 -10.29 5.78 -2.99
CA THR A 60 -11.33 6.61 -2.35
C THR A 60 -10.69 7.61 -1.39
N ASP A 61 -11.41 8.69 -1.06
CA ASP A 61 -10.96 9.66 -0.06
C ASP A 61 -10.74 8.97 1.30
N VAL A 62 -11.65 8.05 1.68
CA VAL A 62 -11.53 7.22 2.87
C VAL A 62 -10.25 6.39 2.86
N GLY A 63 -9.96 5.70 1.76
CA GLY A 63 -8.76 4.86 1.64
C GLY A 63 -7.47 5.68 1.64
N SER A 64 -7.49 6.85 0.98
CA SER A 64 -6.37 7.80 0.98
C SER A 64 -6.09 8.33 2.39
N ASP A 65 -7.11 8.74 3.13
CA ASP A 65 -6.93 9.24 4.50
C ASP A 65 -6.50 8.14 5.46
N LEU A 66 -7.04 6.92 5.30
CA LEU A 66 -6.57 5.75 6.04
C LEU A 66 -5.09 5.48 5.81
N ALA A 67 -4.63 5.48 4.55
CA ALA A 67 -3.22 5.29 4.23
C ALA A 67 -2.34 6.38 4.88
N ARG A 68 -2.75 7.64 4.85
CA ARG A 68 -2.00 8.75 5.46
C ARG A 68 -1.91 8.63 6.98
N ILE A 69 -3.05 8.41 7.64
CA ILE A 69 -3.12 8.30 9.10
C ILE A 69 -2.34 7.08 9.58
N PHE A 70 -2.57 5.92 8.96
CA PHE A 70 -1.86 4.69 9.31
C PHE A 70 -0.35 4.83 9.11
N THR A 71 0.09 5.46 8.01
CA THR A 71 1.51 5.76 7.79
C THR A 71 2.07 6.62 8.92
N GLY A 72 1.38 7.68 9.32
CA GLY A 72 1.81 8.56 10.40
C GLY A 72 1.91 7.87 11.76
N PHE A 73 0.95 7.01 12.11
CA PHE A 73 1.01 6.22 13.33
C PHE A 73 2.13 5.19 13.29
N ALA A 74 2.21 4.39 12.22
CA ALA A 74 3.21 3.34 12.07
C ALA A 74 4.65 3.87 12.11
N THR A 75 4.96 4.98 11.42
CA THR A 75 6.31 5.55 11.44
C THR A 75 6.65 6.19 12.78
N LYS A 76 5.66 6.74 13.49
CA LYS A 76 5.86 7.32 14.82
C LYS A 76 6.09 6.25 15.90
N GLU A 77 5.38 5.14 15.80
CA GLU A 77 5.38 4.08 16.81
C GLU A 77 6.56 3.13 16.65
N TYR A 78 6.84 2.67 15.44
CA TYR A 78 7.90 1.67 15.19
C TYR A 78 9.20 2.29 14.68
N GLY A 79 9.18 3.55 14.27
CA GLY A 79 10.28 4.23 13.61
C GLY A 79 10.29 4.06 12.09
N GLU A 80 10.84 5.05 11.38
CA GLU A 80 10.81 5.14 9.92
C GLU A 80 11.49 3.96 9.20
N ARG A 81 12.45 3.30 9.85
CA ARG A 81 13.19 2.18 9.26
C ARG A 81 12.53 0.82 9.44
N SER A 82 11.53 0.75 10.33
CA SER A 82 10.83 -0.50 10.67
C SER A 82 9.65 -0.78 9.74
N VAL A 83 9.33 0.17 8.85
CA VAL A 83 8.20 0.11 7.93
C VAL A 83 8.67 0.44 6.51
N LEU A 84 8.60 -0.54 5.61
CA LEU A 84 8.78 -0.32 4.18
C LEU A 84 7.43 -0.05 3.52
N ILE A 85 7.32 1.07 2.81
CA ILE A 85 6.09 1.49 2.13
C ILE A 85 6.33 1.52 0.62
N GLU A 86 5.66 0.62 -0.09
CA GLU A 86 5.69 0.54 -1.55
C GLU A 86 4.39 1.13 -2.11
N ARG A 87 4.50 2.19 -2.91
CA ARG A 87 3.35 2.73 -3.67
C ARG A 87 3.31 2.06 -5.04
N THR A 88 2.18 1.46 -5.37
CA THR A 88 1.91 0.92 -6.71
C THR A 88 0.79 1.71 -7.35
N GLN A 89 1.03 2.21 -8.56
CA GLN A 89 -0.02 2.74 -9.40
C GLN A 89 -0.61 1.60 -10.21
N PRO A 90 -1.93 1.59 -10.50
CA PRO A 90 -2.47 0.63 -11.44
C PRO A 90 -1.81 0.95 -12.77
N SER A 91 -1.02 0.01 -13.30
CA SER A 91 -0.48 0.12 -14.64
C SER A 91 -1.66 0.35 -15.58
N GLY A 92 -1.77 1.56 -16.14
CA GLY A 92 -2.76 1.83 -17.19
C GLY A 92 -2.63 0.74 -18.24
N CYS A 93 -3.76 0.09 -18.56
CA CYS A 93 -3.94 -0.97 -19.54
C CYS A 93 -2.66 -1.44 -20.27
N ALA A 94 -2.17 -2.64 -19.93
CA ALA A 94 -1.00 -3.27 -20.54
C ALA A 94 -1.27 -3.81 -21.96
N CYS A 95 -1.86 -3.00 -22.85
CA CYS A 95 -1.88 -3.28 -24.29
C CYS A 95 -0.64 -2.72 -25.02
N ALA A 96 0.23 -1.95 -24.34
CA ALA A 96 1.36 -1.25 -24.99
C ALA A 96 2.75 -1.92 -24.81
N SER A 97 2.87 -3.02 -24.05
CA SER A 97 4.19 -3.60 -23.73
C SER A 97 4.76 -4.57 -24.79
N LYS A 98 4.09 -4.77 -25.92
CA LYS A 98 4.57 -5.64 -27.02
C LYS A 98 5.10 -4.87 -28.24
N HIS A 99 5.99 -3.91 -28.04
CA HIS A 99 6.95 -3.51 -29.08
C HIS A 99 8.22 -2.93 -28.44
N ARG A 100 9.04 -3.79 -27.85
CA ARG A 100 10.48 -3.54 -27.75
C ARG A 100 11.20 -4.67 -28.49
N ALA A 101 11.29 -4.52 -29.81
CA ALA A 101 12.19 -5.34 -30.61
C ALA A 101 13.63 -4.96 -30.21
N ALA A 102 14.38 -5.96 -29.78
CA ALA A 102 15.80 -5.85 -29.48
C ALA A 102 16.59 -5.55 -30.77
N PRO A 103 17.73 -4.85 -30.69
CA PRO A 103 18.62 -4.69 -31.84
C PRO A 103 19.23 -6.05 -32.21
N THR A 104 19.16 -6.41 -33.48
CA THR A 104 19.89 -7.55 -34.03
C THR A 104 21.36 -7.15 -34.15
N GLU A 105 22.21 -7.67 -33.27
CA GLU A 105 23.62 -7.79 -33.54
C GLU A 105 23.82 -8.88 -34.61
N ALA A 106 24.33 -8.50 -35.78
CA ALA A 106 24.82 -9.42 -36.79
C ALA A 106 26.31 -9.14 -37.00
N GLY A 107 27.15 -9.99 -36.41
CA GLY A 107 28.56 -10.08 -36.74
C GLY A 107 28.79 -10.94 -37.99
N VAL A 108 29.67 -10.42 -38.86
CA VAL A 108 30.75 -11.08 -39.64
C VAL A 108 30.42 -12.21 -40.64
N ALA A 109 30.72 -11.93 -41.92
CA ALA A 109 31.50 -12.72 -42.91
C ALA A 109 31.24 -12.07 -44.29
N VAL A 110 32.21 -11.58 -45.06
CA VAL A 110 33.33 -12.24 -45.75
C VAL A 110 34.45 -11.24 -45.98
#